data_AF-A0A7X9I8D5-F1
#
_entry.id   AF-A0A7X9I8D5-F1
#
_cell.length_a   1.000
_cell.length_b   1.000
_cell.length_c   1.000
_cell.angle_alpha   90.00
_cell.angle_beta   90.00
_cell.angle_gamma   90.00
#
_symmetry.space_group_name_H-M   'P 1'
#
loop_
_entity.id
_entity.type
_entity.pdbx_description
1 polymer ?
#
loop_
_entity_poly.entity_id
_entity_poly.type
_entity_poly.pdbx_seq_one_letter_code
_entity_poly.pdbx_strand_id
1 'polypeptide(L)'
;MRKIFLFVMIILASCATTKQSVQEDSLILTRKYVGNFIEFRQHIPEKLGEPYLIWIKTTMDSTYGKISAYSDRCDFVKGDPLYIKRTLVSPGAISSYWEYRIESEKPGIFYRLSEFQHDRKSLIKSWF
;
A
#
# COMPACT_ATOMS: atom_id res chain seq x y z
N MET A 1 17.00 -33.43 46.45
CA MET A 1 16.04 -32.30 46.48
C MET A 1 16.51 -31.12 45.61
N ARG A 2 17.68 -30.52 45.86
CA ARG A 2 18.19 -29.33 45.11
C ARG A 2 18.42 -29.51 43.60
N LYS A 3 18.80 -30.73 43.15
CA LYS A 3 19.02 -31.03 41.72
C LYS A 3 17.72 -31.16 40.90
N ILE A 4 16.62 -31.56 41.54
CA ILE A 4 15.29 -31.67 40.90
C ILE A 4 14.70 -30.27 40.69
N PHE A 5 14.90 -29.38 41.66
CA PHE A 5 14.44 -27.99 41.57
C PHE A 5 15.10 -27.22 40.41
N LEU A 6 16.38 -27.47 40.14
CA LEU A 6 17.09 -26.89 39.01
C LEU A 6 16.56 -27.39 37.66
N PHE A 7 16.13 -28.65 37.58
CA PHE A 7 15.59 -29.21 36.34
C PHE A 7 14.21 -28.64 35.99
N VAL A 8 13.37 -28.38 37.00
CA VAL A 8 12.04 -27.76 36.83
C VAL A 8 12.15 -26.30 36.36
N MET A 9 13.16 -25.56 36.83
CA MET A 9 13.42 -24.18 36.41
C MET A 9 13.80 -24.07 34.92
N ILE A 10 14.52 -25.05 34.38
CA ILE A 10 14.94 -25.06 32.96
C ILE A 10 13.74 -25.31 32.03
N ILE A 11 12.78 -26.14 32.46
CA ILE A 11 11.59 -26.47 31.65
C ILE A 11 10.63 -25.27 31.60
N LEU A 12 10.51 -24.50 32.68
CA LEU A 12 9.63 -23.32 32.73
C LEU A 12 10.15 -22.14 31.87
N ALA A 13 11.44 -22.06 31.58
CA ALA A 13 12.00 -21.04 30.69
C ALA A 13 11.78 -21.31 29.19
N SER A 14 11.49 -22.56 28.80
CA SER A 14 11.23 -22.92 27.38
C SER A 14 9.81 -22.59 26.90
N CYS A 15 8.90 -22.23 27.80
CA CYS A 15 7.53 -21.81 27.48
C CYS A 15 7.34 -20.29 27.50
N ALA A 16 8.40 -19.50 27.32
CA ALA A 16 8.26 -18.10 26.96
C ALA A 16 7.64 -18.05 25.54
N THR A 17 6.31 -18.00 25.47
CA THR A 17 5.58 -17.67 24.25
C THR A 17 6.05 -16.29 23.83
N THR A 18 7.02 -16.25 22.91
CA THR A 18 7.30 -15.05 22.13
C THR A 18 5.99 -14.71 21.45
N LYS A 19 5.32 -13.65 21.93
CA LYS A 19 4.26 -13.00 21.18
C LYS A 19 4.91 -12.61 19.86
N GLN A 20 4.57 -13.36 18.80
CA GLN A 20 4.97 -13.06 17.44
C GLN A 20 4.51 -11.63 17.19
N SER A 21 5.47 -10.71 17.13
CA SER A 21 5.21 -9.33 16.80
C SER A 21 4.65 -9.33 15.38
N VAL A 22 3.35 -9.08 15.26
CA VAL A 22 2.56 -8.93 14.02
C VAL A 22 3.12 -7.84 13.07
N GLN A 23 4.26 -7.22 13.42
CA GLN A 23 4.87 -6.12 12.73
C GLN A 23 5.81 -6.53 11.58
N GLU A 24 6.36 -7.75 11.60
CA GLU A 24 7.37 -8.18 10.61
C GLU A 24 6.75 -8.53 9.24
N ASP A 25 5.56 -9.15 9.21
CA ASP A 25 4.86 -9.49 7.95
C ASP A 25 4.44 -8.24 7.16
N SER A 26 4.19 -7.13 7.86
CA SER A 26 3.84 -5.85 7.22
C SER A 26 5.00 -5.26 6.41
N LEU A 27 6.24 -5.72 6.58
CA LEU A 27 7.42 -5.25 5.83
C LEU A 27 7.60 -5.98 4.49
N ILE A 28 7.01 -7.16 4.30
CA ILE A 28 7.27 -8.00 3.12
C ILE A 28 6.41 -7.59 1.91
N LEU A 29 5.15 -7.20 2.12
CA LEU A 29 4.24 -6.91 1.00
C LEU A 29 4.54 -5.53 0.37
N THR A 30 5.34 -5.53 -0.70
CA THR A 30 5.66 -4.30 -1.46
C THR A 30 4.71 -4.05 -2.63
N ARG A 31 3.92 -5.06 -3.04
CA ARG A 31 3.00 -5.00 -4.17
C ARG A 31 1.71 -5.77 -3.85
N LYS A 32 0.56 -5.13 -4.08
CA LYS A 32 -0.77 -5.67 -3.78
C LYS A 32 -1.65 -5.58 -5.02
N TYR A 33 -2.25 -6.69 -5.43
CA TYR A 33 -3.25 -6.71 -6.50
C TYR A 33 -4.53 -6.00 -6.04
N VAL A 34 -5.08 -5.14 -6.90
CA VAL A 34 -6.27 -4.34 -6.59
C VAL A 34 -7.39 -4.49 -7.62
N GLY A 35 -7.37 -5.55 -8.42
CA GLY A 35 -8.39 -5.84 -9.42
C GLY A 35 -7.97 -5.45 -10.83
N ASN A 36 -8.85 -5.75 -11.79
CA ASN A 36 -8.66 -5.39 -13.19
C ASN A 36 -9.25 -4.01 -13.45
N PHE A 37 -8.57 -3.21 -14.26
CA PHE A 37 -9.02 -1.88 -14.66
C PHE A 37 -10.38 -1.94 -15.37
N ILE A 38 -11.33 -1.11 -14.94
CA ILE A 38 -12.64 -0.99 -15.58
C ILE A 38 -12.71 0.31 -16.38
N GLU A 39 -12.49 1.42 -15.69
CA GLU A 39 -12.63 2.77 -16.23
C GLU A 39 -11.96 3.77 -15.29
N PHE A 40 -11.75 5.00 -15.77
CA PHE A 40 -11.31 6.10 -14.94
C PHE A 40 -12.19 7.34 -15.16
N ARG A 41 -12.17 8.25 -14.19
CA ARG A 41 -12.65 9.62 -14.35
C ARG A 41 -11.53 10.59 -14.05
N GLN A 42 -11.42 11.64 -14.83
CA GLN A 42 -10.56 12.75 -14.51
C GLN A 42 -11.28 13.67 -13.52
N HIS A 43 -10.58 14.06 -12.47
CA HIS A 43 -10.97 15.14 -11.57
C HIS A 43 -10.17 16.39 -11.94
N ILE A 44 -10.88 17.44 -12.35
CA ILE A 44 -10.29 18.73 -12.68
C ILE A 44 -10.08 19.49 -11.37
N PRO A 45 -8.88 20.02 -11.10
CA PRO A 45 -8.59 20.81 -9.91
C PRO A 45 -9.57 21.99 -9.75
N GLU A 46 -10.08 22.20 -8.53
CA GLU A 46 -11.00 23.32 -8.26
C GLU A 46 -10.25 24.63 -8.06
N LYS A 47 -8.98 24.56 -7.64
CA LYS A 47 -8.13 25.72 -7.38
C LYS A 47 -6.88 25.71 -8.25
N LEU A 48 -6.42 26.90 -8.60
CA LEU A 48 -5.16 27.08 -9.29
C LEU A 48 -4.00 26.57 -8.41
N GLY A 49 -3.20 25.64 -8.94
CA GLY A 49 -2.06 25.03 -8.25
C GLY A 49 -2.33 23.65 -7.66
N GLU A 50 -3.58 23.17 -7.65
CA GLU A 50 -3.89 21.79 -7.30
C GLU A 50 -3.59 20.85 -8.49
N PRO A 51 -3.04 19.64 -8.25
CA PRO A 51 -2.69 18.71 -9.32
C PRO A 51 -3.92 18.00 -9.89
N TYR A 52 -3.86 17.64 -11.17
CA TYR A 52 -4.86 16.77 -11.78
C TYR A 52 -4.84 15.39 -11.12
N LEU A 53 -6.04 14.84 -10.95
CA LEU A 53 -6.23 13.49 -10.41
C LEU A 53 -7.03 12.63 -11.39
N ILE A 54 -6.69 11.36 -11.44
CA ILE A 54 -7.51 10.32 -12.04
C ILE A 54 -8.08 9.43 -10.93
N TRP A 55 -9.38 9.15 -11.02
CA TRP A 55 -10.10 8.24 -10.14
C TRP A 55 -10.33 6.93 -10.88
N ILE A 56 -9.73 5.87 -10.36
CA ILE A 56 -9.66 4.58 -11.04
C ILE A 56 -10.66 3.62 -10.41
N LYS A 57 -11.45 2.95 -11.25
CA LYS A 57 -12.26 1.81 -10.84
C LYS A 57 -11.61 0.51 -11.25
N THR A 58 -11.77 -0.48 -10.38
CA THR A 58 -11.33 -1.85 -10.62
C THR A 58 -12.44 -2.86 -10.34
N THR A 59 -12.23 -4.11 -10.72
CA THR A 59 -13.16 -5.21 -10.41
C THR A 59 -13.30 -5.50 -8.91
N MET A 60 -12.33 -5.09 -8.09
CA MET A 60 -12.39 -5.22 -6.63
C MET A 60 -12.93 -3.96 -5.96
N ASP A 61 -12.94 -2.82 -6.68
CA ASP A 61 -13.37 -1.54 -6.17
C ASP A 61 -14.07 -0.70 -7.22
N SER A 62 -15.40 -0.69 -7.15
CA SER A 62 -16.25 0.06 -8.06
C SER A 62 -16.51 1.50 -7.63
N THR A 63 -15.89 1.98 -6.54
CA THR A 63 -16.11 3.35 -6.04
C THR A 63 -15.05 4.29 -6.61
N TYR A 64 -15.49 5.38 -7.26
CA TYR A 64 -14.56 6.44 -7.69
C TYR A 64 -13.96 7.13 -6.47
N GLY A 65 -12.75 7.68 -6.61
CA GLY A 65 -12.09 8.45 -5.55
C GLY A 65 -11.39 7.60 -4.49
N LYS A 66 -11.69 6.30 -4.41
CA LYS A 66 -11.00 5.35 -3.50
C LYS A 66 -9.60 4.99 -3.99
N ILE A 67 -9.42 4.77 -5.29
CA ILE A 67 -8.09 4.73 -5.91
C ILE A 67 -7.93 6.01 -6.73
N SER A 68 -7.08 6.90 -6.24
CA SER A 68 -6.83 8.21 -6.85
C SER A 68 -5.33 8.36 -7.12
N ALA A 69 -4.98 8.82 -8.31
CA ALA A 69 -3.58 8.99 -8.73
C ALA A 69 -3.36 10.35 -9.40
N TYR A 70 -2.16 10.90 -9.25
CA TYR A 70 -1.74 12.14 -9.89
C TYR A 70 -1.49 11.90 -11.37
N SER A 71 -2.40 12.35 -12.21
CA SER A 71 -2.26 12.39 -13.66
C SER A 71 -3.39 13.20 -14.28
N ASP A 72 -3.17 13.68 -15.49
CA ASP A 72 -4.17 14.24 -16.39
C ASP A 72 -4.76 13.20 -17.35
N ARG A 73 -4.11 12.03 -17.48
CA ARG A 73 -4.49 10.96 -18.40
C ARG A 73 -4.38 9.59 -17.74
N CYS A 74 -5.03 8.59 -18.33
CA CYS A 74 -4.94 7.21 -17.88
C CYS A 74 -4.71 6.29 -19.08
N ASP A 75 -3.56 5.64 -19.11
CA ASP A 75 -3.08 4.78 -20.19
C ASP A 75 -3.37 3.29 -19.89
N PHE A 76 -4.08 3.00 -18.78
CA PHE A 76 -4.55 1.65 -18.48
C PHE A 76 -5.62 1.22 -19.48
N VAL A 77 -5.55 -0.03 -19.93
CA VAL A 77 -6.53 -0.61 -20.85
C VAL A 77 -7.53 -1.44 -20.06
N LYS A 78 -8.82 -1.36 -20.43
CA LYS A 78 -9.88 -2.11 -19.76
C LYS A 78 -9.53 -3.60 -19.71
N GLY A 79 -9.58 -4.19 -18.51
CA GLY A 79 -9.18 -5.56 -18.24
C GLY A 79 -7.74 -5.72 -17.74
N ASP A 80 -6.90 -4.69 -17.81
CA ASP A 80 -5.51 -4.77 -17.33
C ASP A 80 -5.47 -5.04 -15.81
N PRO A 81 -4.65 -6.00 -15.34
CA PRO A 81 -4.48 -6.23 -13.91
C PRO A 81 -3.73 -5.06 -13.29
N LEU A 82 -4.29 -4.47 -12.23
CA LEU A 82 -3.69 -3.34 -11.52
C LEU A 82 -3.15 -3.75 -10.16
N TYR A 83 -2.04 -3.13 -9.81
CA TYR A 83 -1.33 -3.35 -8.57
C TYR A 83 -0.98 -2.04 -7.91
N ILE A 84 -1.11 -1.99 -6.59
CA ILE A 84 -0.53 -0.91 -5.80
C ILE A 84 0.82 -1.38 -5.30
N LYS A 85 1.85 -0.61 -5.61
CA LYS A 85 3.22 -0.84 -5.17
C LYS A 85 3.64 0.25 -4.21
N ARG A 86 4.24 -0.12 -3.08
CA ARG A 86 4.94 0.79 -2.19
C ARG A 86 6.45 0.65 -2.40
N THR A 87 7.14 1.78 -2.50
CA THR A 87 8.59 1.84 -2.67
C THR A 87 9.18 2.75 -1.61
N LEU A 88 10.23 2.31 -0.92
CA LEU A 88 10.96 3.16 0.00
C LEU A 88 11.86 4.08 -0.82
N VAL A 89 11.57 5.38 -0.80
CA VAL A 89 12.35 6.41 -1.47
C VAL A 89 13.21 7.11 -0.42
N SER A 90 14.51 7.22 -0.68
CA SER A 90 15.44 7.97 0.18
C SER A 90 16.10 9.07 -0.63
N PRO A 91 15.53 10.28 -0.67
CA PRO A 91 16.20 11.42 -1.28
C PRO A 91 17.34 11.84 -0.35
N GLY A 92 18.53 11.30 -0.59
CA GLY A 92 19.72 11.55 0.22
C GLY A 92 19.85 10.66 1.46
N ALA A 93 20.80 11.01 2.33
CA ALA A 93 21.26 10.18 3.43
C ALA A 93 20.44 10.30 4.74
N ILE A 94 19.53 11.27 4.84
CA ILE A 94 18.97 11.71 6.14
C ILE A 94 17.51 11.25 6.33
N SER A 95 16.75 11.05 5.25
CA SER A 95 15.33 10.70 5.36
C SER A 95 14.88 9.76 4.26
N SER A 96 14.11 8.74 4.64
CA SER A 96 13.39 7.88 3.71
C SER A 96 11.88 7.99 3.95
N TYR A 97 11.09 7.91 2.88
CA TYR A 97 9.63 7.88 2.94
C TYR A 97 9.06 6.81 2.01
N TRP A 98 7.83 6.36 2.31
CA TRP A 98 7.11 5.43 1.45
C TRP A 98 6.38 6.19 0.35
N GLU A 99 6.65 5.84 -0.89
CA GLU A 99 5.89 6.30 -2.04
C GLU A 99 5.00 5.17 -2.55
N TYR A 100 3.73 5.51 -2.83
CA TYR A 100 2.74 4.56 -3.33
C TYR A 100 2.43 4.87 -4.79
N ARG A 101 2.44 3.84 -5.64
CA ARG A 101 2.13 3.92 -7.06
C ARG A 101 1.11 2.86 -7.45
N ILE A 102 0.25 3.18 -8.41
CA ILE A 102 -0.56 2.20 -9.11
C ILE A 102 0.11 1.88 -10.44
N GLU A 103 0.26 0.60 -10.74
CA GLU A 103 0.93 0.10 -11.94
C GLU A 103 0.14 -1.05 -12.56
N SER A 104 0.30 -1.24 -13.87
CA SER A 104 -0.13 -2.44 -14.58
C SER A 104 1.01 -3.46 -14.64
N GLU A 105 0.72 -4.64 -15.17
CA GLU A 105 1.75 -5.61 -15.57
C GLU A 105 2.52 -5.16 -16.82
N LYS A 106 1.91 -4.29 -17.65
CA LYS A 106 2.60 -3.68 -18.78
C LYS A 106 3.75 -2.78 -18.31
N PRO A 107 4.97 -2.93 -18.84
CA PRO A 107 6.10 -2.10 -18.45
C PRO A 107 5.86 -0.64 -18.82
N GLY A 108 6.23 0.28 -17.93
CA GLY A 108 6.23 1.71 -18.18
C GLY A 108 4.94 2.47 -17.86
N ILE A 109 3.84 1.79 -17.52
CA ILE A 109 2.57 2.46 -17.13
C ILE A 109 2.40 2.42 -15.62
N PHE A 110 2.68 3.54 -14.96
CA PHE A 110 2.44 3.72 -13.53
C PHE A 110 2.11 5.17 -13.19
N TYR A 111 1.34 5.37 -12.11
CA TYR A 111 0.98 6.68 -11.60
C TYR A 111 1.20 6.73 -10.08
N ARG A 112 1.67 7.86 -9.57
CA ARG A 112 1.78 8.08 -8.11
C ARG A 112 0.38 8.24 -7.54
N LEU A 113 0.07 7.51 -6.47
CA LEU A 113 -1.22 7.62 -5.79
C LEU A 113 -1.29 8.90 -4.94
N SER A 114 -2.49 9.48 -4.81
CA SER A 114 -2.73 10.59 -3.89
C SER A 114 -2.67 10.12 -2.44
N GLU A 115 -2.18 10.94 -1.52
CA GLU A 115 -1.98 10.50 -0.13
C GLU A 115 -3.30 10.12 0.56
N PHE A 116 -4.39 10.80 0.19
CA PHE A 116 -5.73 10.63 0.74
C PHE A 116 -6.67 10.03 -0.30
N GLN A 117 -7.53 9.13 0.17
CA GLN A 117 -8.77 8.78 -0.54
C GLN A 117 -9.71 9.99 -0.51
N HIS A 118 -10.25 10.37 -1.68
CA HIS A 118 -11.08 11.56 -1.82
C HIS A 118 -12.29 11.52 -0.88
N ASP A 119 -13.00 10.40 -0.81
CA ASP A 119 -14.26 10.28 -0.07
C ASP A 119 -14.09 10.08 1.45
N ARG A 120 -12.98 9.47 1.89
CA ARG A 120 -12.87 8.95 3.27
C ARG A 120 -11.76 9.57 4.09
N LYS A 121 -10.96 10.50 3.54
CA LYS A 121 -9.76 11.07 4.19
C LYS A 121 -8.83 9.99 4.78
N SER A 122 -8.87 8.78 4.24
CA SER A 122 -8.10 7.64 4.71
C SER A 122 -6.79 7.58 3.95
N LEU A 123 -5.69 7.48 4.70
CA LEU A 123 -4.34 7.41 4.13
C LEU A 123 -4.13 6.09 3.39
N ILE A 124 -3.54 6.16 2.20
CA ILE A 124 -3.18 4.96 1.42
C ILE A 124 -2.25 4.02 2.19
N LYS A 125 -1.45 4.56 3.11
CA LYS A 125 -0.62 3.78 4.04
C LYS A 125 -1.40 2.70 4.80
N SER A 126 -2.68 2.93 5.09
CA SER A 126 -3.54 1.97 5.82
C SER A 126 -3.91 0.70 5.03
N TRP A 127 -3.57 0.63 3.74
CA TRP A 127 -3.88 -0.53 2.90
C TRP A 127 -2.79 -1.62 2.96
N PHE A 128 -1.70 -1.32 3.67
CA PHE A 128 -0.52 -2.16 3.89
C PHE A 128 -0.25 -2.36 5.38
#